data_AF-A0A0G1C421-F1
#
_entry.id   AF-A0A0G1C421-F1
#
_cell.length_a   1.000
_cell.length_b   1.000
_cell.length_c   1.000
_cell.angle_alpha   90.00
_cell.angle_beta   90.00
_cell.angle_gamma   90.00
#
_symmetry.space_group_name_H-M   'P 1'
#
loop_
_entity.id
_entity.type
_entity.pdbx_description
1 polymer ?
#
loop_
_entity_poly.entity_id
_entity_poly.type
_entity_poly.pdbx_seq_one_letter_code
_entity_poly.pdbx_strand_id
1 'polypeptide(L)'
;MRSKEIFDEKLKAAKQKLLEYSLANKKKTLYTQTGSVTVSVKKRTAFPKYNQPGRKELEAAVKAAGYWDKAMSFDVIKLAEAYDDGRLPEKLKSQLAPFSRPDQQIRIFVNELSAKPTSQTSL
;
A
#
# COMPACT_ATOMS: atom_id res chain seq x y z
N MET A 1 10.42 19.10 -4.93
CA MET A 1 9.14 18.37 -4.74
C MET A 1 8.62 17.74 -6.04
N ARG A 2 8.58 18.45 -7.19
CA ARG A 2 8.08 17.92 -8.49
C ARG A 2 8.64 16.56 -8.96
N SER A 3 9.92 16.27 -8.77
CA SER A 3 10.53 15.03 -9.29
C SER A 3 9.99 13.77 -8.61
N LYS A 4 9.58 13.85 -7.33
CA LYS A 4 9.04 12.71 -6.59
C LYS A 4 7.62 12.38 -7.05
N GLU A 5 6.79 13.40 -7.25
CA GLU A 5 5.42 13.22 -7.74
C GLU A 5 5.40 12.60 -9.14
N ILE A 6 6.26 13.09 -10.05
CA ILE A 6 6.41 12.53 -11.39
C ILE A 6 6.89 11.08 -11.33
N PHE A 7 7.82 10.75 -10.44
CA PHE A 7 8.28 9.38 -10.26
C PHE A 7 7.16 8.48 -9.71
N ASP A 8 6.41 8.93 -8.72
CA ASP A 8 5.30 8.19 -8.12
C ASP A 8 4.20 7.92 -9.16
N GLU A 9 3.89 8.90 -10.03
CA GLU A 9 2.95 8.71 -11.14
C GLU A 9 3.45 7.69 -12.16
N LYS A 10 4.72 7.79 -12.57
CA LYS A 10 5.34 6.82 -13.49
C LYS A 10 5.35 5.42 -12.89
N LEU A 11 5.67 5.28 -11.61
CA LEU A 11 5.64 4.02 -10.90
C LEU A 11 4.23 3.45 -10.83
N LYS A 12 3.22 4.29 -10.55
CA LYS A 12 1.81 3.89 -10.54
C LYS A 12 1.37 3.39 -11.92
N ALA A 13 1.72 4.12 -12.99
CA ALA A 13 1.42 3.71 -14.36
C ALA A 13 2.11 2.39 -14.74
N ALA A 14 3.36 2.17 -14.32
CA ALA A 14 4.07 0.91 -14.55
C ALA A 14 3.39 -0.27 -13.84
N LYS A 15 3.01 -0.10 -12.57
CA LYS A 15 2.26 -1.13 -11.81
C LYS A 15 0.94 -1.47 -12.47
N GLN A 16 0.24 -0.46 -12.98
CA GLN A 16 -1.02 -0.63 -13.69
C GLN A 16 -0.85 -1.46 -14.97
N LYS A 17 0.17 -1.15 -15.78
CA LYS A 17 0.48 -1.94 -16.99
C LYS A 17 0.81 -3.40 -16.67
N LEU A 18 1.56 -3.65 -15.59
CA LEU A 18 1.87 -5.02 -15.15
C LEU A 18 0.61 -5.78 -14.72
N LEU A 19 -0.32 -5.10 -14.05
CA LEU A 19 -1.62 -5.68 -13.70
C LEU A 19 -2.43 -6.02 -14.96
N GLU A 20 -2.55 -5.09 -15.90
CA GLU A 20 -3.27 -5.30 -17.16
C GLU A 20 -2.70 -6.49 -17.94
N TYR A 21 -1.37 -6.57 -18.05
CA TYR A 21 -0.70 -7.70 -18.68
C TYR A 21 -0.97 -9.02 -17.93
N SER A 22 -0.88 -9.02 -16.60
CA SER A 22 -1.16 -10.20 -15.76
C SER A 22 -2.60 -10.71 -15.94
N LEU A 23 -3.57 -9.80 -16.00
CA LEU A 23 -4.99 -10.11 -16.22
C LEU A 23 -5.23 -10.65 -17.63
N ALA A 24 -4.69 -9.99 -18.65
CA ALA A 24 -4.82 -10.41 -20.05
C ALA A 24 -4.29 -11.83 -20.28
N ASN A 25 -3.18 -12.17 -19.61
CA ASN A 25 -2.55 -13.48 -19.72
C ASN A 25 -3.06 -14.51 -18.68
N LYS A 26 -4.02 -14.13 -17.82
CA LYS A 26 -4.54 -14.96 -16.72
C LYS A 26 -3.46 -15.58 -15.83
N LYS A 27 -2.33 -14.88 -15.67
CA LYS A 27 -1.16 -15.34 -14.92
C LYS A 27 -0.84 -14.35 -13.81
N LYS A 28 -1.03 -14.78 -12.55
CA LYS A 28 -0.68 -13.99 -11.37
C LYS A 28 0.83 -13.82 -11.21
N THR A 29 1.58 -14.85 -11.58
CA THR A 29 3.05 -14.87 -11.54
C THR A 29 3.59 -15.01 -12.96
N LEU A 30 4.48 -14.09 -13.33
CA LEU A 30 5.23 -14.10 -14.57
C LEU A 30 6.64 -14.61 -14.25
N TYR A 31 7.09 -15.63 -14.97
CA TYR A 31 8.45 -16.14 -14.85
C TYR A 31 9.33 -15.51 -15.92
N THR A 32 10.49 -15.01 -15.53
CA THR A 32 11.54 -14.49 -16.42
C THR A 32 12.77 -15.38 -16.30
N GLN A 33 13.75 -15.20 -17.18
CA GLN A 33 15.03 -15.92 -17.09
C GLN A 33 15.78 -15.60 -15.78
N THR A 34 15.52 -14.44 -15.19
CA THR A 34 16.21 -13.93 -14.00
C THR A 34 15.41 -14.07 -12.72
N GLY A 35 14.19 -14.62 -12.76
CA GLY A 35 13.35 -14.73 -11.58
C GLY A 35 11.86 -14.83 -11.87
N SER A 36 11.06 -14.27 -10.97
CA SER A 36 9.61 -14.20 -11.12
C SER A 36 9.06 -12.87 -10.61
N VAL A 37 7.96 -12.43 -11.21
CA VAL A 37 7.21 -11.25 -10.83
C VAL A 37 5.79 -11.68 -10.51
N THR A 38 5.35 -11.50 -9.27
CA THR A 38 3.98 -11.78 -8.85
C THR A 38 3.21 -10.49 -8.69
N VAL A 39 2.07 -10.38 -9.37
CA VAL A 39 1.15 -9.24 -9.28
C VAL A 39 -0.02 -9.63 -8.38
N SER A 40 -0.31 -8.79 -7.39
CA SER A 40 -1.45 -8.98 -6.49
C SER A 40 -2.21 -7.67 -6.30
N VAL A 41 -3.53 -7.74 -6.33
CA VAL A 41 -4.41 -6.61 -6.03
C VAL A 41 -5.03 -6.83 -4.66
N LYS A 42 -4.86 -5.86 -3.76
CA LYS A 42 -5.53 -5.84 -2.45
C LYS A 42 -6.50 -4.67 -2.42
N LYS A 43 -7.75 -4.93 -2.04
CA LYS A 43 -8.71 -3.87 -1.66
C LYS A 43 -8.33 -3.36 -0.28
N ARG A 44 -8.28 -2.05 -0.11
CA ARG A 44 -7.98 -1.41 1.17
C ARG A 44 -8.77 -0.12 1.34
N THR A 45 -8.83 0.37 2.56
CA THR A 45 -9.27 1.73 2.83
C THR A 45 -8.16 2.73 2.52
N ALA A 46 -8.51 3.89 2.00
CA ALA A 46 -7.63 5.05 1.92
C ALA A 46 -8.25 6.24 2.63
N PHE A 47 -7.42 6.95 3.39
CA PHE A 47 -7.76 8.22 4.04
C PHE A 47 -7.06 9.41 3.36
N PRO A 48 -7.60 10.64 3.51
CA PRO A 48 -7.01 11.86 2.98
C PRO A 48 -5.55 12.08 3.41
N LYS A 49 -4.66 12.34 2.45
CA LYS A 49 -3.23 12.68 2.65
C LYS A 49 -3.01 14.15 3.03
N TYR A 50 -1.76 14.52 3.32
CA TYR A 50 -1.32 15.81 3.90
C TYR A 50 -1.84 17.10 3.21
N ASN A 51 -2.26 17.07 1.94
CA ASN A 51 -2.83 18.24 1.24
C ASN A 51 -4.18 17.92 0.56
N GLN A 52 -4.86 16.86 0.97
CA GLN A 52 -6.15 16.49 0.39
C GLN A 52 -7.31 17.11 1.18
N PRO A 53 -8.42 17.48 0.50
CA PRO A 53 -9.65 17.86 1.19
C PRO A 53 -10.11 16.78 2.18
N GLY A 54 -10.63 17.17 3.33
CA GLY A 54 -11.03 16.24 4.40
C GLY A 54 -9.88 15.84 5.34
N ARG A 55 -8.65 16.26 5.07
CA ARG A 55 -7.48 15.95 5.90
C ARG A 55 -7.56 16.55 7.30
N LYS A 56 -7.91 17.83 7.41
CA LYS A 56 -7.95 18.52 8.71
C LYS A 56 -9.06 17.96 9.59
N GLU A 57 -10.18 17.63 8.97
CA GLU A 57 -11.36 17.03 9.59
C GLU A 57 -11.06 15.61 10.08
N LEU A 58 -10.35 14.81 9.27
CA LEU A 58 -9.84 13.51 9.68
C LEU A 58 -8.93 13.63 10.91
N GLU A 59 -7.96 14.55 10.89
CA GLU A 59 -7.05 14.77 12.02
C GLU A 59 -7.80 15.20 13.28
N ALA A 60 -8.78 16.09 13.15
CA ALA A 60 -9.63 16.52 14.25
C ALA A 60 -10.45 15.36 14.84
N ALA A 61 -11.01 14.49 14.00
CA ALA A 61 -11.75 13.31 14.44
C ALA A 61 -10.85 12.34 15.25
N VAL A 62 -9.62 12.10 14.78
CA VAL A 62 -8.66 11.23 15.48
C VAL A 62 -8.19 11.87 16.79
N LYS A 63 -7.96 13.19 16.81
CA LYS A 63 -7.61 13.95 18.03
C LYS A 63 -8.74 13.92 19.05
N ALA A 64 -9.97 14.20 18.64
CA ALA A 64 -11.13 14.17 19.52
C ALA A 64 -11.37 12.78 20.15
N ALA A 65 -10.93 11.71 19.47
CA ALA A 65 -11.00 10.35 20.00
C ALA A 65 -9.86 10.00 20.99
N GLY A 66 -8.90 10.90 21.24
CA GLY A 66 -7.77 10.65 22.15
C GLY A 66 -6.70 9.70 21.60
N TYR A 67 -6.74 9.38 20.29
CA TYR A 67 -5.79 8.47 19.64
C TYR A 67 -4.54 9.19 19.11
N TRP A 68 -4.52 10.53 19.17
CA TRP A 68 -3.39 11.33 18.70
C TRP A 68 -2.25 11.39 19.72
N ASP A 69 -2.55 11.48 21.02
CA ASP A 69 -1.53 11.65 22.07
C ASP A 69 -0.58 10.44 22.24
N LYS A 70 -0.92 9.29 21.64
CA LYS A 70 -0.08 8.08 21.64
C LYS A 70 0.84 7.97 20.43
N ALA A 71 0.79 8.91 19.48
CA ALA A 71 1.52 8.83 18.22
C ALA A 71 2.45 10.03 18.01
N MET A 72 3.76 9.79 17.88
CA MET A 72 4.74 10.84 17.54
C MET A 72 4.52 11.43 16.14
N SER A 73 3.77 10.75 15.27
CA SER A 73 3.42 11.21 13.92
C SER A 73 2.11 10.60 13.45
N PHE A 74 1.23 11.38 12.83
CA PHE A 74 -0.03 10.89 12.27
C PHE A 74 0.13 10.31 10.87
N ASP A 75 0.30 8.99 10.80
CA ASP A 75 0.45 8.21 9.57
C ASP A 75 -0.89 7.63 9.09
N VAL A 76 -1.39 8.11 7.95
CA VAL A 76 -2.66 7.66 7.36
C VAL A 76 -2.62 6.25 6.81
N ILE A 77 -1.45 5.77 6.42
CA ILE A 77 -1.31 4.40 5.90
C ILE A 77 -1.52 3.44 7.07
N LYS A 78 -0.84 3.70 8.20
CA LYS A 78 -1.04 2.91 9.43
C LYS A 78 -2.45 3.02 9.97
N LEU A 79 -3.08 4.20 9.88
CA LEU A 79 -4.48 4.38 10.26
C LEU A 79 -5.42 3.53 9.39
N ALA A 80 -5.23 3.55 8.07
CA ALA A 80 -6.01 2.73 7.14
C ALA A 80 -5.85 1.24 7.41
N GLU A 81 -4.63 0.78 7.69
CA GLU A 81 -4.36 -0.61 8.08
C GLU A 81 -5.07 -0.97 9.39
N ALA A 82 -4.98 -0.13 10.42
CA ALA A 82 -5.68 -0.38 11.69
C ALA A 82 -7.21 -0.37 11.54
N TYR A 83 -7.75 0.47 10.65
CA TYR A 83 -9.16 0.51 10.32
C TYR A 83 -9.60 -0.79 9.63
N ASP A 84 -8.87 -1.23 8.59
CA ASP A 84 -9.15 -2.45 7.82
C ASP A 84 -9.00 -3.72 8.69
N ASP A 85 -8.01 -3.76 9.57
CA ASP A 85 -7.76 -4.89 10.48
C ASP A 85 -8.71 -4.92 11.69
N GLY A 86 -9.62 -3.94 11.79
CA GLY A 86 -10.58 -3.86 12.88
C GLY A 86 -10.00 -3.48 14.24
N ARG A 87 -8.74 -3.01 14.29
CA ARG A 87 -7.99 -2.70 15.53
C ARG A 87 -8.38 -1.36 16.17
N LEU A 88 -9.23 -0.58 15.52
CA LEU A 88 -9.78 0.67 16.06
C LEU A 88 -11.08 0.41 16.82
N PRO A 89 -11.36 1.16 17.91
CA PRO A 89 -12.67 1.08 18.57
C PRO A 89 -13.80 1.44 17.62
N GLU A 90 -14.96 0.83 17.80
CA GLU A 90 -16.14 1.04 16.95
C GLU A 90 -16.55 2.52 16.87
N LYS A 91 -16.51 3.25 18.00
CA LYS A 91 -16.79 4.69 18.01
C LYS A 91 -15.89 5.48 17.05
N LEU A 92 -14.59 5.18 17.04
CA LEU A 92 -13.63 5.83 16.15
C LEU A 92 -13.84 5.37 14.69
N LYS A 93 -14.12 4.09 14.45
CA LYS A 93 -14.46 3.62 13.10
C LYS A 93 -15.65 4.37 12.51
N SER A 94 -16.74 4.52 13.26
CA SER A 94 -17.92 5.27 12.80
C SER A 94 -17.60 6.73 12.48
N GLN A 95 -16.73 7.37 13.28
CA GLN A 95 -16.27 8.74 13.02
C GLN A 95 -15.38 8.85 11.77
N LEU A 96 -14.61 7.79 11.48
CA LEU A 96 -13.70 7.74 10.33
C LEU A 96 -14.38 7.34 9.02
N ALA A 97 -15.50 6.62 9.08
CA ALA A 97 -16.22 6.11 7.91
C ALA A 97 -16.48 7.17 6.81
N PRO A 98 -16.89 8.43 7.11
CA PRO A 98 -17.11 9.45 6.08
C PRO A 98 -15.84 9.86 5.32
N PHE A 99 -14.67 9.67 5.92
CA PHE A 99 -13.37 9.99 5.32
C PHE A 99 -12.74 8.80 4.58
N SER A 100 -13.31 7.60 4.79
CA SER A 100 -12.83 6.38 4.17
C SER A 100 -13.25 6.34 2.69
N ARG A 101 -12.33 5.91 1.82
CA ARG A 101 -12.64 5.58 0.43
C ARG A 101 -12.06 4.21 0.08
N PRO A 102 -12.77 3.39 -0.71
CA PRO A 102 -12.19 2.17 -1.23
C PRO A 102 -11.05 2.51 -2.18
N ASP A 103 -9.92 1.85 -2.00
CA ASP A 103 -8.72 1.98 -2.82
C ASP A 103 -8.22 0.60 -3.24
N GLN A 104 -7.58 0.54 -4.41
CA GLN A 104 -6.95 -0.67 -4.91
C GLN A 104 -5.43 -0.50 -4.85
N GLN A 105 -4.81 -1.32 -4.00
CA GLN A 105 -3.37 -1.38 -3.92
C GLN A 105 -2.84 -2.50 -4.82
N ILE A 106 -2.12 -2.09 -5.88
CA ILE A 106 -1.35 -3.02 -6.71
C ILE A 106 -0.01 -3.28 -6.04
N ARG A 107 0.22 -4.53 -5.65
CA ARG A 107 1.47 -5.03 -5.09
C ARG A 107 2.19 -5.86 -6.14
N ILE A 108 3.46 -5.54 -6.33
CA ILE A 108 4.37 -6.26 -7.22
C ILE A 108 5.43 -6.87 -6.33
N PHE A 109 5.56 -8.19 -6.36
CA PHE A 109 6.64 -8.93 -5.70
C PHE A 109 7.60 -9.39 -6.76
N VAL A 110 8.86 -8.97 -6.67
CA VAL A 110 9.93 -9.44 -7.55
C VAL A 110 10.77 -10.41 -6.73
N ASN A 111 10.96 -11.61 -7.27
CA ASN A 111 11.82 -12.62 -6.69
C ASN A 111 12.90 -12.97 -7.71
N GLU A 112 14.14 -12.58 -7.43
CA GLU A 112 15.28 -12.88 -8.29
C GLU A 112 15.76 -14.31 -8.05
N LEU A 113 16.06 -15.03 -9.12
CA LEU A 113 16.75 -16.31 -9.03
C LEU A 113 18.16 -16.02 -8.53
N SER A 114 18.40 -16.26 -7.23
CA SER A 114 19.76 -16.19 -6.69
C SER A 114 20.61 -17.25 -7.39
N ALA A 115 21.51 -16.83 -8.27
CA ALA A 115 22.69 -17.63 -8.57
C ALA A 115 23.53 -17.64 -7.29
N LYS A 116 23.27 -18.59 -6.38
CA LYS A 116 24.24 -18.89 -5.34
C LYS A 116 25.47 -19.46 -6.07
N PRO A 117 26.69 -18.92 -5.92
CA PRO A 117 27.87 -19.71 -6.23
C PRO A 117 27.80 -20.92 -5.29
N THR A 118 27.67 -22.10 -5.87
CA THR A 118 27.82 -23.37 -5.15
C THR A 118 29.28 -23.44 -4.70
N SER A 119 29.61 -22.85 -3.54
CA SER A 119 30.81 -23.21 -2.82
C SER A 119 30.60 -24.64 -2.30
N GLN A 120 30.85 -25.63 -3.16
CA GLN A 120 31.01 -27.00 -2.70
C GLN A 120 32.23 -27.01 -1.78
N THR A 121 31.94 -27.32 -0.53
CA THR A 121 32.90 -27.65 0.52
C THR A 121 33.53 -29.00 0.19
N SER A 122 34.86 -29.03 0.27
CA SER A 122 35.79 -30.12 0.55
C SER A 122 35.32 -31.58 0.41
N LEU A 123 36.10 -32.34 -0.36
CA LEU A 123 36.70 -33.61 0.06
C LEU A 123 38.11 -33.70 -0.56
#